data_AF-D3ZTK4-F1
#
_entry.id   AF-D3ZTK4-F1
#
_cell.length_a   1.000
_cell.length_b   1.000
_cell.length_c   1.000
_cell.angle_alpha   90.00
_cell.angle_beta   90.00
_cell.angle_gamma   90.00
#
_symmetry.space_group_name_H-M   'P 1'
#
loop_
_entity.id
_entity.type
_entity.pdbx_description
1 polymer ?
#
loop_
_entity_poly.entity_id
_entity_poly.type
_entity_poly.pdbx_seq_one_letter_code
_entity_poly.pdbx_strand_id
1 'polypeptide(L)'
;MNNNATDLTTGYLSSAVAILLFGSNFVPLKKYDTGDGMFLQWVLCAAIWLVALVVNLILHCPKFWPFAMLGGCIWATGNIAVVPIIKTIGLGLGILIWGSFNTLTGWASSRFGWFGMDAEEVSKPMLNYFGAGLSVVSALTFLFVKSEIPNNPGSTDTTPLMTEPVINRTEALTVDSSWVDRLSTTYRRIVGCSLAVISGILYGSTFVPIIYIKDHSKRNDSIYAGASQYDLDYVFAHSSGIFLTSTVYFVAYSVAMKSRPKLYPEAVLPGFLSGVLWAIATCCWFIANHSLSAVISFPIITAGPGLIAALWGIFMFKEIQGLQNYLLLMLAFCIILAGALCTAFSKI
;
A
#
# COMPACT_ATOMS: atom_id res chain seq x y z
N MET A 1 0.57 11.09 34.51
CA MET A 1 0.24 9.66 34.25
C MET A 1 -0.96 9.52 33.30
N ASN A 2 -2.02 10.34 33.39
CA ASN A 2 -3.15 10.27 32.44
C ASN A 2 -2.79 10.50 30.97
N ASN A 3 -1.96 11.51 30.65
CA ASN A 3 -1.63 11.82 29.24
C ASN A 3 -0.97 10.63 28.51
N ASN A 4 0.01 9.96 29.14
CA ASN A 4 0.65 8.79 28.53
C ASN A 4 -0.34 7.64 28.26
N ALA A 5 -1.30 7.41 29.16
CA ALA A 5 -2.30 6.35 28.96
C ALA A 5 -3.24 6.68 27.79
N THR A 6 -3.66 7.94 27.68
CA THR A 6 -4.48 8.44 26.57
C THR A 6 -3.74 8.39 25.24
N ASP A 7 -2.45 8.75 25.23
CA ASP A 7 -1.62 8.68 24.03
C ASP A 7 -1.47 7.24 23.55
N LEU A 8 -1.14 6.31 24.45
CA LEU A 8 -1.03 4.89 24.10
C LEU A 8 -2.35 4.35 23.53
N THR A 9 -3.49 4.69 24.14
CA THR A 9 -4.81 4.25 23.67
C THR A 9 -5.11 4.81 22.29
N THR A 10 -4.85 6.10 22.07
CA THR A 10 -5.02 6.76 20.77
C THR A 10 -4.15 6.10 19.70
N GLY A 11 -2.90 5.78 20.05
CA GLY A 11 -1.95 5.15 19.15
C GLY A 11 -2.36 3.74 18.74
N TYR A 12 -2.79 2.89 19.68
CA TYR A 12 -3.25 1.54 19.37
C TYR A 12 -4.58 1.52 18.61
N LEU A 13 -5.52 2.41 18.97
CA LEU A 13 -6.77 2.55 18.24
C LEU A 13 -6.53 3.00 16.80
N SER A 14 -5.67 3.99 16.61
CA SER A 14 -5.29 4.46 15.28
C SER A 14 -4.58 3.37 14.48
N SER A 15 -3.71 2.58 15.11
CA SER A 15 -3.09 1.41 14.47
C SER A 15 -4.13 0.38 14.02
N ALA A 16 -5.13 0.06 14.84
CA ALA A 16 -6.19 -0.88 14.50
C ALA A 16 -7.04 -0.40 13.33
N VAL A 17 -7.41 0.90 13.31
CA VAL A 17 -8.12 1.51 12.18
C VAL A 17 -7.27 1.46 10.91
N ALA A 18 -5.99 1.83 10.99
CA ALA A 18 -5.07 1.77 9.85
C ALA A 18 -4.96 0.35 9.28
N ILE A 19 -4.82 -0.67 10.14
CA ILE A 19 -4.75 -2.08 9.74
C ILE A 19 -5.99 -2.50 8.94
N LEU A 20 -7.18 -2.23 9.48
CA LEU A 20 -8.44 -2.63 8.87
C LEU A 20 -8.63 -1.94 7.51
N LEU A 21 -8.33 -0.64 7.45
CA LEU A 21 -8.51 0.15 6.25
C LEU A 21 -7.49 -0.20 5.17
N PHE A 22 -6.18 -0.30 5.48
CA PHE A 22 -5.19 -0.73 4.49
C PHE A 22 -5.40 -2.16 4.01
N GLY A 23 -5.84 -3.06 4.88
CA GLY A 23 -6.12 -4.45 4.50
C GLY A 23 -7.37 -4.61 3.64
N SER A 24 -8.25 -3.59 3.63
CA SER A 24 -9.55 -3.64 2.95
C SER A 24 -9.69 -2.61 1.83
N ASN A 25 -8.74 -1.68 1.65
CA ASN A 25 -8.91 -0.55 0.74
C ASN A 25 -9.15 -0.99 -0.71
N PHE A 26 -8.61 -2.11 -1.16
CA PHE A 26 -8.81 -2.64 -2.52
C PHE A 26 -9.99 -3.62 -2.64
N VAL A 27 -10.64 -4.00 -1.54
CA VAL A 27 -11.82 -4.90 -1.54
C VAL A 27 -12.96 -4.36 -2.42
N PRO A 28 -13.32 -3.05 -2.39
CA PRO A 28 -14.38 -2.50 -3.24
C PRO A 28 -14.12 -2.69 -4.74
N LEU A 29 -12.85 -2.77 -5.14
CA LEU A 29 -12.45 -2.84 -6.55
C LEU A 29 -12.52 -4.23 -7.15
N LYS A 30 -12.54 -5.29 -6.33
CA LYS A 30 -12.43 -6.67 -6.82
C LYS A 30 -13.59 -7.11 -7.72
N LYS A 31 -14.76 -6.45 -7.60
CA LYS A 31 -15.98 -6.78 -8.36
C LYS A 31 -16.10 -6.04 -9.69
N TYR A 32 -15.24 -5.06 -9.96
CA TYR A 32 -15.34 -4.17 -11.11
C TYR A 32 -14.14 -4.39 -12.04
N ASP A 33 -14.35 -4.23 -13.34
CA ASP A 33 -13.21 -4.21 -14.27
C ASP A 33 -12.43 -2.91 -14.10
N THR A 34 -11.15 -3.07 -13.75
CA THR A 34 -10.19 -2.00 -13.51
C THR A 34 -9.24 -1.81 -14.69
N GLY A 35 -9.37 -2.62 -15.74
CA GLY A 35 -8.58 -2.50 -16.96
C GLY A 35 -7.09 -2.75 -16.76
N ASP A 36 -6.28 -1.85 -17.30
CA ASP A 36 -4.83 -1.81 -17.06
C ASP A 36 -4.45 -1.07 -15.76
N GLY A 37 -5.42 -0.44 -15.10
CA GLY A 37 -5.26 0.24 -13.82
C GLY A 37 -4.77 1.69 -13.89
N MET A 38 -4.38 2.22 -15.05
CA MET A 38 -3.81 3.57 -15.13
C MET A 38 -4.84 4.65 -14.82
N PHE A 39 -6.07 4.49 -15.32
CA PHE A 39 -7.16 5.40 -14.97
C PHE A 39 -7.56 5.27 -13.49
N LEU A 40 -7.62 4.04 -12.98
CA LEU A 40 -7.94 3.78 -11.57
C LEU A 40 -6.91 4.43 -10.63
N GLN A 41 -5.61 4.31 -10.95
CA GLN A 41 -4.51 4.93 -10.22
C GLN A 41 -4.72 6.44 -10.09
N TRP A 42 -5.15 7.09 -11.17
CA TRP A 42 -5.41 8.54 -11.17
C TRP A 42 -6.60 8.91 -10.28
N VAL A 43 -7.74 8.20 -10.41
CA VAL A 43 -8.94 8.43 -9.58
C VAL A 43 -8.64 8.20 -8.09
N LEU A 44 -7.96 7.10 -7.77
CA LEU A 44 -7.57 6.76 -6.40
C LEU A 44 -6.67 7.84 -5.80
N CYS A 45 -5.68 8.32 -6.55
CA CYS A 45 -4.77 9.38 -6.09
C CYS A 45 -5.47 10.74 -5.92
N ALA A 46 -6.46 11.05 -6.76
CA ALA A 46 -7.28 12.25 -6.60
C ALA A 46 -8.08 12.21 -5.28
N ALA A 47 -8.65 11.05 -4.95
CA ALA A 47 -9.35 10.86 -3.68
C ALA A 47 -8.41 11.01 -2.47
N ILE A 48 -7.19 10.46 -2.55
CA ILE A 48 -6.16 10.63 -1.52
C ILE A 48 -5.86 12.12 -1.29
N TRP A 49 -5.65 12.86 -2.39
CA TRP A 49 -5.35 14.28 -2.32
C TRP A 49 -6.49 15.11 -1.71
N LEU A 50 -7.75 14.80 -2.05
CA LEU A 50 -8.91 15.47 -1.48
C LEU A 50 -9.04 15.27 0.03
N VAL A 51 -8.84 14.04 0.53
CA VAL A 51 -8.81 13.78 1.98
C VAL A 51 -7.66 14.54 2.64
N ALA A 52 -6.47 14.52 2.04
CA ALA A 52 -5.31 15.24 2.55
C ALA A 52 -5.52 16.77 2.57
N LEU A 53 -6.25 17.32 1.59
CA LEU A 53 -6.63 18.73 1.59
C LEU A 53 -7.56 19.07 2.76
N VAL A 54 -8.56 18.23 3.04
CA VAL A 54 -9.44 18.41 4.21
C VAL A 54 -8.63 18.38 5.51
N VAL A 55 -7.71 17.42 5.66
CA VAL A 55 -6.82 17.33 6.83
C VAL A 55 -5.93 18.57 6.94
N ASN A 56 -5.38 19.07 5.83
CA ASN A 56 -4.57 20.28 5.80
C ASN A 56 -5.35 21.50 6.33
N LEU A 57 -6.62 21.64 5.93
CA LEU A 57 -7.49 22.72 6.40
C LEU A 57 -7.83 22.58 7.89
N ILE A 58 -8.09 21.36 8.37
CA ILE A 58 -8.32 21.08 9.80
C ILE A 58 -7.10 21.44 10.65
N LEU A 59 -5.89 21.20 10.14
CA LEU A 59 -4.62 21.52 10.81
C LEU A 59 -4.16 22.97 10.59
N HIS A 60 -5.03 23.85 10.10
CA HIS A 60 -4.72 25.26 9.85
C HIS A 60 -3.55 25.51 8.88
N CYS A 61 -3.45 24.67 7.85
CA CYS A 61 -2.46 24.74 6.78
C CYS A 61 -1.01 24.78 7.29
N PRO A 62 -0.49 23.67 7.83
CA PRO A 62 0.91 23.58 8.26
C PRO A 62 1.89 23.95 7.15
N LYS A 63 3.12 24.32 7.53
CA LYS A 63 4.16 24.73 6.58
C LYS A 63 4.40 23.61 5.56
N PHE A 64 4.19 23.93 4.28
CA PHE A 64 4.40 23.00 3.18
C PHE A 64 5.90 22.81 2.92
N TRP A 65 6.38 21.58 3.04
CA TRP A 65 7.76 21.20 2.72
C TRP A 65 7.81 20.40 1.42
N PRO A 66 8.23 21.00 0.29
CA PRO A 66 8.18 20.33 -1.01
C PRO A 66 8.96 19.01 -1.08
N PHE A 67 10.03 18.86 -0.28
CA PHE A 67 10.79 17.62 -0.25
C PHE A 67 9.96 16.41 0.24
N ALA A 68 8.92 16.63 1.05
CA ALA A 68 7.98 15.57 1.45
C ALA A 68 7.16 15.02 0.26
N MET A 69 7.00 15.79 -0.82
CA MET A 69 6.34 15.32 -2.05
C MET A 69 7.10 14.16 -2.68
N LEU A 70 8.43 14.10 -2.55
CA LEU A 70 9.25 13.00 -3.10
C LEU A 70 8.78 11.64 -2.57
N GLY A 71 8.39 11.58 -1.29
CA GLY A 71 7.83 10.38 -0.69
C GLY A 71 6.56 9.93 -1.42
N GLY A 72 5.68 10.89 -1.69
CA GLY A 72 4.46 10.65 -2.44
C GLY A 72 4.72 10.19 -3.88
N CYS A 73 5.75 10.73 -4.52
CA CYS A 73 6.17 10.29 -5.85
C CYS A 73 6.63 8.83 -5.86
N ILE A 74 7.44 8.44 -4.86
CA ILE A 74 7.90 7.06 -4.69
C ILE A 74 6.69 6.13 -4.48
N TRP A 75 5.75 6.51 -3.62
CA TRP A 75 4.54 5.73 -3.39
C TRP A 75 3.70 5.56 -4.66
N ALA A 76 3.42 6.65 -5.37
CA ALA A 76 2.61 6.61 -6.58
C ALA A 76 3.25 5.73 -7.66
N THR A 77 4.59 5.71 -7.74
CA THR A 77 5.36 4.84 -8.64
C THR A 77 5.16 3.36 -8.30
N GLY A 78 5.15 2.99 -7.01
CA GLY A 78 4.81 1.63 -6.62
C GLY A 78 3.34 1.30 -6.92
N ASN A 79 2.44 2.25 -6.69
CA ASN A 79 1.01 2.00 -6.75
C ASN A 79 0.47 1.77 -8.16
N ILE A 80 1.17 2.20 -9.22
CA ILE A 80 0.80 1.88 -10.61
C ILE A 80 0.73 0.36 -10.87
N ALA A 81 1.51 -0.43 -10.12
CA ALA A 81 1.58 -1.88 -10.32
C ALA A 81 0.47 -2.65 -9.59
N VAL A 82 -0.35 -2.00 -8.76
CA VAL A 82 -1.36 -2.69 -7.93
C VAL A 82 -2.36 -3.48 -8.77
N VAL A 83 -2.92 -2.90 -9.84
CA VAL A 83 -3.89 -3.61 -10.69
C VAL A 83 -3.24 -4.82 -11.38
N PRO A 84 -2.07 -4.68 -12.02
CA PRO A 84 -1.33 -5.85 -12.50
C PRO A 84 -1.06 -6.91 -11.44
N ILE A 85 -0.67 -6.53 -10.21
CA ILE A 85 -0.42 -7.48 -9.12
C ILE A 85 -1.70 -8.24 -8.75
N ILE A 86 -2.80 -7.52 -8.52
CA ILE A 86 -4.08 -8.14 -8.14
C ILE A 86 -4.57 -9.08 -9.25
N LYS A 87 -4.42 -8.71 -10.53
CA LYS A 87 -4.78 -9.57 -11.68
C LYS A 87 -3.85 -10.77 -11.86
N THR A 88 -2.62 -10.74 -11.36
CA THR A 88 -1.61 -11.81 -11.57
C THR A 88 -1.47 -12.78 -10.41
N ILE A 89 -1.48 -12.31 -9.17
CA ILE A 89 -1.28 -13.13 -7.96
C ILE A 89 -2.39 -13.01 -6.91
N GLY A 90 -3.43 -12.20 -7.16
CA GLY A 90 -4.55 -12.03 -6.25
C GLY A 90 -4.33 -10.90 -5.23
N LEU A 91 -5.41 -10.48 -4.57
CA LEU A 91 -5.42 -9.32 -3.68
C LEU A 91 -4.73 -9.63 -2.36
N GLY A 92 -5.13 -10.73 -1.70
CA GLY A 92 -4.58 -11.17 -0.42
C GLY A 92 -3.09 -11.46 -0.53
N LEU A 93 -2.69 -12.28 -1.50
CA LEU A 93 -1.29 -12.61 -1.71
C LEU A 93 -0.45 -11.40 -2.13
N GLY A 94 -1.02 -10.52 -2.97
CA GLY A 94 -0.40 -9.24 -3.29
C GLY A 94 -0.07 -8.44 -2.03
N ILE A 95 -1.09 -8.14 -1.21
CA ILE A 95 -0.94 -7.36 0.03
C ILE A 95 0.09 -7.97 0.97
N LEU A 96 0.11 -9.31 1.10
CA LEU A 96 1.09 -10.02 1.91
C LEU A 96 2.53 -9.77 1.44
N ILE A 97 2.78 -9.94 0.14
CA ILE A 97 4.13 -9.80 -0.42
C ILE A 97 4.58 -8.34 -0.34
N TRP A 98 3.83 -7.39 -0.89
CA TRP A 98 4.28 -6.00 -0.86
C TRP A 98 4.30 -5.43 0.56
N GLY A 99 3.40 -5.85 1.44
CA GLY A 99 3.40 -5.46 2.85
C GLY A 99 4.65 -5.95 3.60
N SER A 100 5.09 -7.17 3.28
CA SER A 100 6.33 -7.73 3.86
C SER A 100 7.57 -6.93 3.43
N PHE A 101 7.70 -6.63 2.13
CA PHE A 101 8.84 -5.85 1.63
C PHE A 101 8.77 -4.37 2.01
N ASN A 102 7.56 -3.81 2.19
CA ASN A 102 7.35 -2.50 2.80
C ASN A 102 7.90 -2.47 4.23
N THR A 103 7.53 -3.46 5.06
CA THR A 103 8.05 -3.60 6.42
C THR A 103 9.58 -3.64 6.45
N LEU A 104 10.17 -4.52 5.65
CA LEU A 104 11.62 -4.75 5.62
C LEU A 104 12.39 -3.52 5.16
N THR A 105 11.89 -2.84 4.12
CA THR A 105 12.56 -1.66 3.56
C THR A 105 12.44 -0.46 4.50
N GLY A 106 11.28 -0.27 5.13
CA GLY A 106 11.10 0.77 6.13
C GLY A 106 11.98 0.54 7.36
N TRP A 107 12.02 -0.71 7.88
CA TRP A 107 12.94 -1.08 8.96
C TRP A 107 14.40 -0.82 8.59
N ALA A 108 14.84 -1.25 7.40
CA ALA A 108 16.22 -1.07 6.95
C ALA A 108 16.58 0.42 6.82
N SER A 109 15.68 1.21 6.24
CA SER A 109 15.89 2.65 6.05
C SER A 109 16.09 3.36 7.38
N SER A 110 15.24 3.10 8.37
CA SER A 110 15.35 3.70 9.70
C SER A 110 16.54 3.16 10.50
N ARG A 111 16.77 1.85 10.49
CA ARG A 111 17.82 1.23 11.30
C ARG A 111 19.22 1.64 10.84
N PHE A 112 19.43 1.75 9.53
CA PHE A 112 20.75 2.05 8.96
C PHE A 112 20.94 3.53 8.60
N GLY A 113 19.93 4.39 8.79
CA GLY A 113 20.03 5.81 8.45
C GLY A 113 20.25 6.05 6.96
N TRP A 114 19.60 5.25 6.10
CA TRP A 114 19.77 5.42 4.66
C TRP A 114 19.40 6.84 4.22
N PHE A 115 20.05 7.32 3.17
CA PHE A 115 19.80 8.66 2.59
C PHE A 115 20.07 9.82 3.56
N GLY A 116 20.97 9.63 4.53
CA GLY A 116 21.40 10.68 5.45
C GLY A 116 20.46 10.91 6.64
N MET A 117 19.50 10.02 6.87
CA MET A 117 18.69 10.04 8.10
C MET A 117 19.53 9.63 9.32
N ASP A 118 19.14 10.06 10.51
CA ASP A 118 19.80 9.61 11.73
C ASP A 118 19.48 8.12 11.92
N ALA A 119 20.51 7.28 12.05
CA ALA A 119 20.32 5.85 12.26
C ALA A 119 19.67 5.61 13.63
N GLU A 120 18.56 4.87 13.66
CA GLU A 120 17.88 4.61 14.91
C GLU A 120 18.67 3.63 15.78
N GLU A 121 19.06 4.08 16.98
CA GLU A 121 19.71 3.25 17.98
C GLU A 121 18.67 2.42 18.75
N VAL A 122 19.01 1.14 18.98
CA VAL A 122 18.19 0.19 19.72
C VAL A 122 19.01 -0.43 20.86
N SER A 123 18.39 -0.57 22.02
CA SER A 123 19.03 -1.09 23.24
C SER A 123 19.59 -2.50 23.06
N LYS A 124 18.93 -3.35 22.25
CA LYS A 124 19.32 -4.75 21.99
C LYS A 124 19.45 -5.03 20.48
N PRO A 125 20.57 -4.65 19.83
CA PRO A 125 20.74 -4.79 18.39
C PRO A 125 20.58 -6.23 17.86
N MET A 126 21.07 -7.22 18.61
CA MET A 126 20.97 -8.62 18.17
C MET A 126 19.54 -9.13 18.12
N LEU A 127 18.70 -8.74 19.09
CA LEU A 127 17.28 -9.10 19.07
C LEU A 127 16.54 -8.41 17.92
N ASN A 128 16.93 -7.17 17.61
CA ASN A 128 16.41 -6.41 16.47
C ASN A 128 16.72 -7.12 15.14
N TYR A 129 18.00 -7.49 14.92
CA TYR A 129 18.42 -8.20 13.71
C TYR A 129 17.80 -9.59 13.59
N PHE A 130 17.64 -10.29 14.71
CA PHE A 130 16.91 -11.56 14.73
C PHE A 130 15.45 -11.38 14.30
N GLY A 131 14.77 -10.35 14.83
CA GLY A 131 13.41 -10.01 14.45
C GLY A 131 13.26 -9.69 12.96
N ALA A 132 14.16 -8.87 12.42
CA ALA A 132 14.22 -8.58 10.99
C ALA A 132 14.48 -9.83 10.14
N GLY A 133 15.37 -10.72 10.60
CA GLY A 133 15.63 -12.00 9.97
C GLY A 133 14.38 -12.87 9.87
N LEU A 134 13.58 -12.95 10.94
CA LEU A 134 12.28 -13.64 10.90
C LEU A 134 11.32 -13.00 9.90
N SER A 135 11.25 -11.66 9.84
CA SER A 135 10.43 -10.96 8.84
C SER A 135 10.85 -11.29 7.41
N VAL A 136 12.15 -11.44 7.12
CA VAL A 136 12.65 -11.90 5.82
C VAL A 136 12.18 -13.32 5.51
N VAL A 137 12.29 -14.24 6.49
CA VAL A 137 11.84 -15.63 6.31
C VAL A 137 10.33 -15.68 6.04
N SER A 138 9.53 -14.87 6.75
CA SER A 138 8.09 -14.78 6.51
C SER A 138 7.77 -14.24 5.11
N ALA A 139 8.45 -13.16 4.69
CA ALA A 139 8.30 -12.57 3.35
C ALA A 139 8.58 -13.61 2.25
N LEU A 140 9.66 -14.37 2.39
CA LEU A 140 10.01 -15.44 1.47
C LEU A 140 8.98 -16.58 1.49
N THR A 141 8.44 -16.92 2.67
CA THR A 141 7.39 -17.94 2.81
C THR A 141 6.12 -17.54 2.06
N PHE A 142 5.71 -16.27 2.11
CA PHE A 142 4.56 -15.77 1.33
C PHE A 142 4.76 -15.93 -0.18
N LEU A 143 6.00 -15.82 -0.70
CA LEU A 143 6.28 -16.07 -2.12
C LEU A 143 6.00 -17.51 -2.56
N PHE A 144 5.90 -18.46 -1.64
CA PHE A 144 5.55 -19.86 -1.92
C PHE A 144 4.04 -20.14 -1.82
N VAL A 145 3.24 -19.24 -1.24
CA VAL A 145 1.78 -19.37 -1.20
C VAL A 145 1.22 -19.25 -2.62
N LYS A 146 0.40 -20.21 -3.04
CA LYS A 146 -0.25 -20.19 -4.35
C LYS A 146 -1.60 -19.51 -4.23
N SER A 147 -1.90 -18.63 -5.18
CA SER A 147 -3.23 -18.09 -5.36
C SER A 147 -3.85 -18.67 -6.61
N GLU A 148 -5.10 -19.12 -6.49
CA GLU A 148 -5.92 -19.48 -7.64
C GLU A 148 -6.65 -18.25 -8.14
N ILE A 149 -6.26 -17.77 -9.30
CA ILE A 149 -6.98 -16.71 -10.01
C ILE A 149 -7.69 -17.38 -11.17
N PRO A 150 -9.01 -17.18 -11.32
CA PRO A 150 -9.74 -17.70 -12.46
C PRO A 150 -9.07 -17.24 -13.76
N ASN A 151 -8.64 -18.20 -14.58
CA ASN A 151 -7.91 -17.93 -15.81
C ASN A 151 -8.81 -17.50 -16.99
N ASN A 152 -10.11 -17.27 -16.79
CA ASN A 152 -11.03 -16.90 -17.87
C ASN A 152 -12.21 -16.07 -17.36
N PRO A 153 -12.55 -14.93 -17.99
CA PRO A 153 -13.86 -14.29 -17.84
C PRO A 153 -14.96 -14.98 -18.68
N GLY A 154 -14.80 -16.26 -19.01
CA GLY A 154 -15.59 -16.95 -20.03
C GLY A 154 -16.60 -18.01 -19.55
N SER A 155 -16.87 -18.13 -18.24
CA SER A 155 -17.77 -19.20 -17.75
C SER A 155 -18.67 -18.77 -16.59
N THR A 156 -19.20 -17.56 -16.63
CA THR A 156 -20.38 -17.22 -15.83
C THR A 156 -21.56 -17.20 -16.79
N ASP A 157 -22.36 -18.27 -16.75
CA ASP A 157 -23.70 -18.33 -17.33
C ASP A 157 -24.55 -17.20 -16.73
N THR A 158 -24.51 -16.05 -17.36
CA THR A 158 -25.57 -15.04 -17.29
C THR A 158 -25.95 -14.73 -18.71
N THR A 159 -26.83 -15.56 -19.27
CA THR A 159 -27.64 -15.25 -20.46
C THR A 159 -28.27 -13.88 -20.22
N PRO A 160 -27.92 -12.83 -20.98
CA PRO A 160 -28.57 -11.53 -20.82
C PRO A 160 -30.01 -11.70 -21.31
N LEU A 161 -30.93 -11.70 -20.37
CA LEU A 161 -32.36 -11.84 -20.58
C LEU A 161 -32.94 -10.49 -21.01
N MET A 162 -32.45 -9.95 -22.14
CA MET A 162 -33.07 -8.85 -22.88
C MET A 162 -32.36 -8.68 -24.23
N THR A 163 -32.97 -9.24 -25.27
CA THR A 163 -32.66 -8.95 -26.67
C THR A 163 -33.30 -7.59 -27.02
N GLU A 164 -32.51 -6.52 -27.05
CA GLU A 164 -32.85 -5.33 -27.84
C GLU A 164 -32.05 -5.33 -29.16
N PRO A 165 -32.69 -5.17 -30.33
CA PRO A 165 -32.01 -5.17 -31.61
C PRO A 165 -31.71 -3.73 -32.04
N VAL A 166 -30.58 -3.13 -31.62
CA VAL A 166 -30.18 -1.80 -32.15
C VAL A 166 -28.66 -1.70 -32.38
N ILE A 167 -28.30 -1.82 -33.67
CA ILE A 167 -27.32 -1.01 -34.43
C ILE A 167 -25.92 -0.81 -33.79
N ASN A 168 -24.98 -1.68 -34.18
CA ASN A 168 -23.50 -1.53 -34.29
C ASN A 168 -22.77 -2.80 -33.83
N ARG A 169 -23.03 -3.92 -34.53
CA ARG A 169 -22.47 -5.23 -34.21
C ARG A 169 -21.04 -5.45 -34.74
N THR A 170 -20.28 -4.38 -35.01
CA THR A 170 -18.93 -4.47 -35.62
C THR A 170 -17.82 -3.86 -34.75
N GLU A 171 -18.13 -3.15 -33.66
CA GLU A 171 -17.10 -2.59 -32.73
C GLU A 171 -16.98 -3.35 -31.40
N ALA A 172 -17.88 -4.31 -31.12
CA ALA A 172 -17.92 -5.03 -29.84
C ALA A 172 -17.00 -6.27 -29.74
N LEU A 173 -16.14 -6.52 -30.74
CA LEU A 173 -15.32 -7.75 -30.85
C LEU A 173 -13.86 -7.61 -30.38
N THR A 174 -13.48 -6.47 -29.80
CA THR A 174 -12.21 -6.34 -29.08
C THR A 174 -12.48 -5.87 -27.66
N VAL A 175 -12.96 -6.79 -26.79
CA VAL A 175 -12.71 -6.64 -25.36
C VAL A 175 -11.19 -6.70 -25.22
N ASP A 176 -10.59 -5.52 -25.23
CA ASP A 176 -9.18 -5.34 -25.51
C ASP A 176 -8.38 -5.75 -24.27
N SER A 177 -8.08 -7.05 -24.23
CA SER A 177 -7.48 -7.78 -23.11
C SER A 177 -6.29 -7.02 -22.54
N SER A 178 -6.25 -6.89 -21.21
CA SER A 178 -5.10 -6.30 -20.54
C SER A 178 -3.86 -7.09 -20.94
N TRP A 179 -2.71 -6.41 -21.04
CA TRP A 179 -1.44 -7.10 -21.33
C TRP A 179 -1.16 -8.24 -20.35
N VAL A 180 -1.67 -8.12 -19.12
CA VAL A 180 -1.60 -9.14 -18.07
C VAL A 180 -2.36 -10.41 -18.45
N ASP A 181 -3.49 -10.28 -19.13
CA ASP A 181 -4.35 -11.41 -19.53
C ASP A 181 -3.71 -12.25 -20.63
N ARG A 182 -2.69 -11.71 -21.32
CA ARG A 182 -1.94 -12.39 -22.38
C ARG A 182 -0.76 -13.22 -21.85
N LEU A 183 -0.45 -13.13 -20.56
CA LEU A 183 0.64 -13.86 -19.94
C LEU A 183 0.25 -15.32 -19.64
N SER A 184 1.17 -16.26 -19.85
CA SER A 184 0.99 -17.63 -19.39
C SER A 184 0.94 -17.72 -17.85
N THR A 185 0.35 -18.78 -17.30
CA THR A 185 0.17 -18.96 -15.85
C THR A 185 1.48 -18.79 -15.06
N THR A 186 2.60 -19.34 -15.58
CA THR A 186 3.90 -19.23 -14.91
C THR A 186 4.43 -17.80 -14.94
N TYR A 187 4.34 -17.11 -16.08
CA TYR A 187 4.79 -15.72 -16.20
C TYR A 187 3.90 -14.76 -15.39
N ARG A 188 2.59 -15.02 -15.28
CA ARG A 188 1.70 -14.24 -14.40
C ARG A 188 2.21 -14.23 -12.97
N ARG A 189 2.54 -15.41 -12.42
CA ARG A 189 3.06 -15.51 -11.06
C ARG A 189 4.39 -14.76 -10.90
N ILE A 190 5.34 -14.96 -11.81
CA ILE A 190 6.66 -14.30 -11.72
C ILE A 190 6.51 -12.78 -11.79
N VAL A 191 5.75 -12.27 -12.76
CA VAL A 191 5.51 -10.84 -12.93
C VAL A 191 4.80 -10.26 -11.70
N GLY A 192 3.74 -10.92 -11.24
CA GLY A 192 2.98 -10.46 -10.07
C GLY A 192 3.80 -10.41 -8.79
N CYS A 193 4.56 -11.46 -8.48
CA CYS A 193 5.46 -11.46 -7.33
C CYS A 193 6.54 -10.39 -7.46
N SER A 194 7.15 -10.23 -8.65
CA SER A 194 8.22 -9.24 -8.87
C SER A 194 7.70 -7.82 -8.70
N LEU A 195 6.53 -7.51 -9.29
CA LEU A 195 5.88 -6.22 -9.13
C LEU A 195 5.50 -5.96 -7.67
N ALA A 196 5.01 -6.97 -6.95
CA ALA A 196 4.69 -6.83 -5.52
C ALA A 196 5.92 -6.54 -4.67
N VAL A 197 7.05 -7.21 -4.93
CA VAL A 197 8.33 -6.95 -4.26
C VAL A 197 8.79 -5.52 -4.52
N ILE A 198 8.83 -5.09 -5.78
CA ILE A 198 9.26 -3.73 -6.16
C ILE A 198 8.34 -2.69 -5.52
N SER A 199 7.02 -2.89 -5.59
CA SER A 199 6.04 -1.99 -4.98
C SER A 199 6.23 -1.91 -3.47
N GLY A 200 6.48 -3.05 -2.81
CA GLY A 200 6.77 -3.10 -1.39
C GLY A 200 8.01 -2.29 -1.01
N ILE A 201 9.10 -2.41 -1.76
CA ILE A 201 10.32 -1.61 -1.53
C ILE A 201 10.04 -0.11 -1.67
N LEU A 202 9.30 0.29 -2.70
CA LEU A 202 8.92 1.68 -2.90
C LEU A 202 8.02 2.18 -1.76
N TYR A 203 7.03 1.40 -1.34
CA TYR A 203 6.18 1.76 -0.20
C TYR A 203 6.98 1.92 1.10
N GLY A 204 7.94 1.03 1.37
CA GLY A 204 8.80 1.14 2.55
C GLY A 204 9.73 2.35 2.55
N SER A 205 9.96 2.94 1.37
CA SER A 205 10.78 4.14 1.20
C SER A 205 9.94 5.44 1.24
N THR A 206 8.61 5.34 1.29
CA THR A 206 7.71 6.48 1.09
C THR A 206 7.84 7.58 2.14
N PHE A 207 8.16 7.22 3.38
CA PHE A 207 8.28 8.18 4.49
C PHE A 207 9.72 8.63 4.75
N VAL A 208 10.71 8.11 4.01
CA VAL A 208 12.12 8.52 4.13
C VAL A 208 12.29 10.04 4.01
N PRO A 209 11.69 10.75 3.03
CA PRO A 209 11.86 12.20 2.94
C PRO A 209 11.27 12.97 4.13
N ILE A 210 10.18 12.48 4.73
CA ILE A 210 9.58 13.10 5.92
C ILE A 210 10.47 12.89 7.13
N ILE A 211 10.99 11.67 7.33
CA ILE A 211 11.91 11.36 8.42
C ILE A 211 13.17 12.22 8.29
N TYR A 212 13.73 12.33 7.08
CA TYR A 212 14.89 13.19 6.81
C TYR A 212 14.66 14.65 7.22
N ILE A 213 13.49 15.23 6.88
CA ILE A 213 13.13 16.60 7.28
C ILE A 213 13.08 16.70 8.81
N LYS A 214 12.41 15.75 9.48
CA LYS A 214 12.22 15.75 10.94
C LYS A 214 13.53 15.60 11.71
N ASP A 215 14.48 14.81 11.21
CA ASP A 215 15.79 14.66 11.85
C ASP A 215 16.63 15.91 11.66
N HIS A 216 16.65 16.44 10.43
CA HIS A 216 17.40 17.66 10.13
C HIS A 216 16.79 18.91 10.76
N SER A 217 15.51 18.91 11.14
CA SER A 217 14.89 20.06 11.80
C SER A 217 15.34 20.26 13.24
N LYS A 218 15.95 19.24 13.85
CA LYS A 218 16.54 19.31 15.20
C LYS A 218 17.85 20.09 15.22
N ARG A 219 18.46 20.33 14.04
CA ARG A 219 19.74 21.03 13.88
C ARG A 219 19.48 22.48 13.45
N ASN A 220 20.02 23.45 14.17
CA ASN A 220 19.74 24.88 13.94
C ASN A 220 20.36 25.43 12.65
N ASP A 221 21.39 24.78 12.12
CA ASP A 221 22.11 25.13 10.89
C ASP A 221 21.48 24.51 9.62
N SER A 222 20.46 23.67 9.78
CA SER A 222 19.76 23.02 8.69
C SER A 222 18.71 23.91 8.03
N ILE A 223 18.50 23.74 6.72
CA ILE A 223 17.40 24.38 5.98
C ILE A 223 16.00 23.96 6.50
N TYR A 224 15.93 22.86 7.25
CA TYR A 224 14.71 22.34 7.85
C TYR A 224 14.57 22.76 9.32
N ALA A 225 15.43 23.61 9.86
CA ALA A 225 15.35 24.08 11.24
C ALA A 225 13.93 24.57 11.59
N GLY A 226 13.37 24.02 12.68
CA GLY A 226 12.02 24.34 13.12
C GLY A 226 10.88 23.67 12.33
N ALA A 227 11.16 22.74 11.42
CA ALA A 227 10.11 21.91 10.82
C ALA A 227 9.39 21.07 11.90
N SER A 228 8.09 20.85 11.69
CA SER A 228 7.24 20.18 12.66
C SER A 228 7.69 18.74 12.95
N GLN A 229 7.52 18.28 14.19
CA GLN A 229 7.71 16.88 14.55
C GLN A 229 6.42 16.07 14.43
N TYR A 230 5.29 16.72 14.17
CA TYR A 230 4.00 16.09 14.03
C TYR A 230 3.80 15.56 12.61
N ASP A 231 3.64 14.25 12.46
CA ASP A 231 3.65 13.58 11.15
C ASP A 231 2.53 14.05 10.21
N LEU A 232 1.35 14.39 10.76
CA LEU A 232 0.21 14.86 9.95
C LEU A 232 0.48 16.18 9.22
N ASP A 233 1.40 17.01 9.71
CA ASP A 233 1.74 18.29 9.06
C ASP A 233 2.36 18.08 7.67
N TYR A 234 2.87 16.88 7.39
CA TYR A 234 3.47 16.51 6.12
C TYR A 234 2.50 15.80 5.17
N VAL A 235 1.29 15.41 5.63
CA VAL A 235 0.37 14.56 4.85
C VAL A 235 -0.08 15.24 3.56
N PHE A 236 -0.27 16.56 3.58
CA PHE A 236 -0.70 17.30 2.41
C PHE A 236 0.41 17.42 1.36
N ALA A 237 1.65 17.68 1.80
CA ALA A 237 2.81 17.68 0.90
C ALA A 237 3.06 16.29 0.31
N HIS A 238 2.99 15.25 1.13
CA HIS A 238 3.09 13.86 0.68
C HIS A 238 2.04 13.53 -0.38
N SER A 239 0.76 13.77 -0.09
CA SER A 239 -0.34 13.49 -1.02
C SER A 239 -0.31 14.35 -2.28
N SER A 240 0.24 15.56 -2.22
CA SER A 240 0.48 16.39 -3.41
C SER A 240 1.51 15.76 -4.34
N GLY A 241 2.56 15.13 -3.80
CA GLY A 241 3.50 14.32 -4.58
C GLY A 241 2.85 13.10 -5.22
N ILE A 242 1.96 12.41 -4.48
CA ILE A 242 1.17 11.28 -4.98
C ILE A 242 0.34 11.72 -6.20
N PHE A 243 -0.45 12.76 -6.05
CA PHE A 243 -1.37 13.21 -7.10
C PHE A 243 -0.65 13.79 -8.31
N LEU A 244 0.42 14.56 -8.10
CA LEU A 244 1.25 15.09 -9.18
C LEU A 244 1.84 13.95 -10.02
N THR A 245 2.47 12.97 -9.37
CA THR A 245 3.10 11.84 -10.06
C THR A 245 2.08 10.98 -10.79
N SER A 246 0.95 10.70 -10.15
CA SER A 246 -0.16 9.97 -10.77
C SER A 246 -0.71 10.70 -12.00
N THR A 247 -0.83 12.03 -11.93
CA THR A 247 -1.24 12.87 -13.06
C THR A 247 -0.22 12.82 -14.20
N VAL A 248 1.08 12.90 -13.90
CA VAL A 248 2.14 12.75 -14.92
C VAL A 248 2.04 11.40 -15.62
N TYR A 249 1.86 10.30 -14.87
CA TYR A 249 1.68 8.99 -15.47
C TYR A 249 0.42 8.89 -16.32
N PHE A 250 -0.71 9.45 -15.88
CA PHE A 250 -1.94 9.43 -16.64
C PHE A 250 -1.87 10.28 -17.92
N VAL A 251 -1.17 11.42 -17.87
CA VAL A 251 -0.89 12.23 -19.07
C VAL A 251 0.02 11.47 -20.03
N ALA A 252 1.12 10.88 -19.55
CA ALA A 252 2.01 10.08 -20.38
C ALA A 252 1.28 8.88 -21.03
N TYR A 253 0.42 8.20 -20.26
CA TYR A 253 -0.45 7.14 -20.75
C TYR A 253 -1.42 7.65 -21.83
N SER A 254 -2.05 8.81 -21.61
CA SER A 254 -2.97 9.41 -22.59
C SER A 254 -2.27 9.78 -23.90
N VAL A 255 -1.02 10.27 -23.82
CA VAL A 255 -0.18 10.54 -25.01
C VAL A 255 0.18 9.24 -25.72
N ALA A 256 0.62 8.21 -24.99
CA ALA A 256 0.94 6.89 -25.56
C ALA A 256 -0.29 6.23 -26.22
N MET A 257 -1.48 6.45 -25.65
CA MET A 257 -2.76 5.99 -26.19
C MET A 257 -3.35 6.94 -27.25
N LYS A 258 -2.56 7.90 -27.78
CA LYS A 258 -2.96 8.84 -28.83
C LYS A 258 -4.29 9.56 -28.51
N SER A 259 -4.41 10.04 -27.27
CA SER A 259 -5.59 10.72 -26.71
C SER A 259 -6.87 9.86 -26.68
N ARG A 260 -6.74 8.53 -26.70
CA ARG A 260 -7.83 7.57 -26.46
C ARG A 260 -7.49 6.64 -25.27
N PRO A 261 -7.26 7.21 -24.06
CA PRO A 261 -6.99 6.39 -22.88
C PRO A 261 -8.17 5.45 -22.59
N LYS A 262 -7.89 4.23 -22.14
CA LYS A 262 -8.95 3.31 -21.70
C LYS A 262 -9.51 3.79 -20.37
N LEU A 263 -10.80 4.14 -20.35
CA LEU A 263 -11.50 4.59 -19.17
C LEU A 263 -12.45 3.49 -18.69
N TYR A 264 -12.59 3.39 -17.37
CA TYR A 264 -13.45 2.40 -16.71
C TYR A 264 -14.38 3.14 -15.75
N PRO A 265 -15.51 3.70 -16.24
CA PRO A 265 -16.41 4.53 -15.43
C PRO A 265 -16.95 3.82 -14.18
N GLU A 266 -17.23 2.52 -14.29
CA GLU A 266 -17.72 1.72 -13.16
C GLU A 266 -16.70 1.59 -12.02
N ALA A 267 -15.41 1.72 -12.33
CA ALA A 267 -14.33 1.69 -11.35
C ALA A 267 -14.12 3.04 -10.64
N VAL A 268 -14.79 4.13 -11.06
CA VAL A 268 -14.58 5.47 -10.49
C VAL A 268 -15.00 5.53 -9.02
N LEU A 269 -16.25 5.16 -8.69
CA LEU A 269 -16.72 5.22 -7.30
C LEU A 269 -15.98 4.22 -6.37
N PRO A 270 -15.76 2.95 -6.76
CA PRO A 270 -14.97 2.02 -5.95
C PRO A 270 -13.51 2.47 -5.80
N GLY A 271 -12.92 3.06 -6.84
CA GLY A 271 -11.57 3.59 -6.82
C GLY A 271 -11.43 4.81 -5.93
N PHE A 272 -12.40 5.72 -5.99
CA PHE A 272 -12.47 6.87 -5.10
C PHE A 272 -12.60 6.43 -3.65
N LEU A 273 -13.50 5.48 -3.35
CA LEU A 273 -13.63 4.90 -2.02
C LEU A 273 -12.32 4.26 -1.54
N SER A 274 -11.65 3.51 -2.40
CA SER A 274 -10.34 2.91 -2.11
C SER A 274 -9.30 3.95 -1.70
N GLY A 275 -9.23 5.08 -2.42
CA GLY A 275 -8.35 6.19 -2.09
C GLY A 275 -8.70 6.88 -0.79
N VAL A 276 -9.99 7.07 -0.49
CA VAL A 276 -10.45 7.60 0.80
C VAL A 276 -10.04 6.68 1.95
N LEU A 277 -10.28 5.37 1.85
CA LEU A 277 -9.91 4.41 2.87
C LEU A 277 -8.40 4.41 3.12
N TRP A 278 -7.59 4.46 2.05
CA TRP A 278 -6.14 4.52 2.14
C TRP A 278 -5.65 5.83 2.79
N ALA A 279 -6.25 6.97 2.46
CA ALA A 279 -5.85 8.26 3.02
C ALA A 279 -6.17 8.37 4.51
N ILE A 280 -7.35 7.89 4.93
CA ILE A 280 -7.71 7.82 6.35
C ILE A 280 -6.75 6.88 7.09
N ALA A 281 -6.45 5.71 6.52
CA ALA A 281 -5.49 4.78 7.09
C ALA A 281 -4.10 5.40 7.28
N THR A 282 -3.64 6.20 6.30
CA THR A 282 -2.37 6.94 6.36
C THR A 282 -2.36 7.99 7.46
N CYS A 283 -3.47 8.73 7.63
CA CYS A 283 -3.60 9.67 8.74
C CYS A 283 -3.57 8.95 10.10
N CYS A 284 -4.27 7.82 10.22
CA CYS A 284 -4.24 7.00 11.42
C CYS A 284 -2.83 6.42 11.69
N TRP A 285 -2.08 6.05 10.66
CA TRP A 285 -0.68 5.67 10.80
C TRP A 285 0.14 6.84 11.36
N PHE A 286 0.02 8.03 10.82
CA PHE A 286 0.76 9.20 11.31
C PHE A 286 0.42 9.54 12.76
N ILE A 287 -0.84 9.41 13.18
CA ILE A 287 -1.23 9.54 14.59
C ILE A 287 -0.58 8.44 15.45
N ALA A 288 -0.59 7.19 14.98
CA ALA A 288 0.05 6.08 15.68
C ALA A 288 1.57 6.24 15.80
N ASN A 289 2.24 6.76 14.76
CA ASN A 289 3.67 7.08 14.81
C ASN A 289 3.97 8.11 15.89
N HIS A 290 3.15 9.15 16.01
CA HIS A 290 3.31 10.16 17.05
C HIS A 290 3.09 9.60 18.45
N SER A 291 2.03 8.81 18.66
CA SER A 291 1.63 8.32 19.99
C SER A 291 2.40 7.07 20.48
N LEU A 292 2.79 6.16 19.59
CA LEU A 292 3.49 4.91 19.95
C LEU A 292 4.98 4.92 19.57
N SER A 293 5.45 5.95 18.87
CA SER A 293 6.68 5.93 18.05
C SER A 293 6.58 5.04 16.80
N ALA A 294 7.36 5.38 15.79
CA ALA A 294 7.46 4.60 14.55
C ALA A 294 7.92 3.15 14.79
N VAL A 295 8.75 2.89 15.80
CA VAL A 295 9.26 1.52 16.05
C VAL A 295 8.17 0.55 16.47
N ILE A 296 7.15 1.02 17.20
CA ILE A 296 6.03 0.17 17.64
C ILE A 296 4.97 0.11 16.54
N SER A 297 4.61 1.25 15.98
CA SER A 297 3.51 1.35 15.02
C SER A 297 3.87 0.75 13.64
N PHE A 298 5.11 0.89 13.17
CA PHE A 298 5.50 0.40 11.83
C PHE A 298 5.31 -1.12 11.69
N PRO A 299 5.87 -1.99 12.56
CA PRO A 299 5.67 -3.44 12.43
C PRO A 299 4.19 -3.86 12.55
N ILE A 300 3.42 -3.17 13.40
CA ILE A 300 1.99 -3.44 13.60
C ILE A 300 1.20 -3.09 12.32
N ILE A 301 1.40 -1.88 11.78
CA ILE A 301 0.64 -1.35 10.66
C ILE A 301 1.10 -1.92 9.33
N THR A 302 2.31 -2.47 9.21
CA THR A 302 2.73 -3.12 7.96
C THR A 302 2.41 -4.62 7.92
N ALA A 303 2.40 -5.33 9.06
CA ALA A 303 2.03 -6.75 9.11
C ALA A 303 0.51 -6.94 9.17
N GLY A 304 -0.20 -6.11 9.94
CA GLY A 304 -1.64 -6.24 10.18
C GLY A 304 -2.52 -6.20 8.92
N PRO A 305 -2.31 -5.28 7.96
CA PRO A 305 -3.08 -5.26 6.71
C PRO A 305 -2.96 -6.56 5.93
N GLY A 306 -1.78 -7.20 5.96
CA GLY A 306 -1.55 -8.51 5.37
C GLY A 306 -2.49 -9.58 5.93
N LEU A 307 -2.72 -9.57 7.25
CA LEU A 307 -3.67 -10.47 7.90
C LEU A 307 -5.09 -10.22 7.41
N ILE A 308 -5.55 -8.98 7.43
CA ILE A 308 -6.91 -8.61 6.99
C ILE A 308 -7.11 -8.98 5.51
N ALA A 309 -6.14 -8.66 4.66
CA ALA A 309 -6.17 -9.01 3.25
C ALA A 309 -6.18 -10.51 2.99
N ALA A 310 -5.42 -11.28 3.78
CA ALA A 310 -5.43 -12.74 3.70
C ALA A 310 -6.80 -13.32 4.09
N LEU A 311 -7.46 -12.75 5.11
CA LEU A 311 -8.82 -13.14 5.51
C LEU A 311 -9.81 -12.85 4.37
N TRP A 312 -9.74 -11.69 3.73
CA TRP A 312 -10.54 -11.39 2.53
C TRP A 312 -10.24 -12.39 1.40
N GLY A 313 -8.96 -12.69 1.17
CA GLY A 313 -8.51 -13.65 0.16
C GLY A 313 -8.99 -15.08 0.40
N ILE A 314 -9.06 -15.53 1.65
CA ILE A 314 -9.55 -16.87 2.03
C ILE A 314 -11.08 -16.93 1.99
N PHE A 315 -11.75 -16.06 2.74
CA PHE A 315 -13.18 -16.24 3.02
C PHE A 315 -14.08 -15.67 1.93
N MET A 316 -13.72 -14.52 1.36
CA MET A 316 -14.60 -13.78 0.46
C MET A 316 -14.24 -14.01 -1.00
N PHE A 317 -12.96 -13.88 -1.35
CA PHE A 317 -12.50 -14.04 -2.73
C PHE A 317 -12.12 -15.48 -3.07
N LYS A 318 -11.89 -16.30 -2.04
CA LYS A 318 -11.46 -17.71 -2.20
C LYS A 318 -10.27 -17.85 -3.15
N GLU A 319 -9.35 -16.89 -3.12
CA GLU A 319 -8.17 -16.87 -3.99
C GLU A 319 -6.97 -17.58 -3.36
N ILE A 320 -7.00 -17.81 -2.04
CA ILE A 320 -6.02 -18.64 -1.32
C ILE A 320 -6.79 -19.86 -0.83
N GLN A 321 -6.52 -21.03 -1.43
CA GLN A 321 -7.22 -22.27 -1.11
C GLN A 321 -6.27 -23.43 -0.86
N GLY A 322 -6.76 -24.45 -0.15
CA GLY A 322 -6.04 -25.70 0.07
C GLY A 322 -5.22 -25.72 1.37
N LEU A 323 -5.19 -26.90 2.00
CA LEU A 323 -4.57 -27.10 3.31
C LEU A 323 -3.09 -26.67 3.34
N GLN A 324 -2.34 -26.96 2.28
CA GLN A 324 -0.94 -26.56 2.20
C GLN A 324 -0.76 -25.04 2.24
N ASN A 325 -1.58 -24.30 1.49
CA ASN A 325 -1.53 -22.83 1.50
C ASN A 325 -1.95 -22.26 2.86
N TYR A 326 -2.96 -22.86 3.51
CA TYR A 326 -3.38 -22.44 4.86
C TYR A 326 -2.29 -22.68 5.90
N LEU A 327 -1.59 -23.82 5.86
CA LEU A 327 -0.48 -24.11 6.76
C LEU A 327 0.71 -23.18 6.52
N LEU A 328 1.06 -22.92 5.25
CA LEU A 328 2.09 -21.94 4.88
C LEU A 328 1.75 -20.53 5.37
N LEU A 329 0.50 -20.12 5.21
CA LEU A 329 0.02 -18.81 5.65
C LEU A 329 0.07 -18.68 7.18
N MET A 330 -0.42 -19.70 7.90
CA MET A 330 -0.35 -19.74 9.37
C MET A 330 1.09 -19.65 9.85
N LEU A 331 1.99 -20.46 9.27
CA LEU A 331 3.41 -20.45 9.59
C LEU A 331 4.01 -19.07 9.35
N ALA A 332 3.78 -18.46 8.18
CA ALA A 332 4.29 -17.15 7.85
C ALA A 332 3.78 -16.06 8.81
N PHE A 333 2.52 -16.13 9.24
CA PHE A 333 1.97 -15.22 10.26
C PHE A 333 2.57 -15.43 11.64
N CYS A 334 2.80 -16.67 12.08
CA CYS A 334 3.50 -16.92 13.34
C CYS A 334 4.92 -16.33 13.30
N ILE A 335 5.63 -16.52 12.19
CA ILE A 335 6.99 -16.00 12.00
C ILE A 335 7.01 -14.47 11.97
N ILE A 336 6.11 -13.81 11.23
CA ILE A 336 6.09 -12.33 11.16
C ILE A 336 5.70 -11.71 12.50
N LEU A 337 4.79 -12.34 13.24
CA LEU A 337 4.40 -11.88 14.58
C LEU A 337 5.57 -11.98 15.55
N ALA A 338 6.29 -13.12 15.55
CA ALA A 338 7.50 -13.28 16.34
C ALA A 338 8.58 -12.26 15.96
N GLY A 339 8.80 -12.05 14.66
CA GLY A 339 9.75 -11.05 14.14
C GLY A 339 9.40 -9.62 14.57
N ALA A 340 8.13 -9.24 14.45
CA ALA A 340 7.62 -7.94 14.89
C ALA A 340 7.80 -7.74 16.41
N LEU A 341 7.48 -8.74 17.22
CA LEU A 341 7.65 -8.69 18.68
C LEU A 341 9.13 -8.59 19.08
N CYS A 342 10.02 -9.39 18.48
CA CYS A 342 11.46 -9.29 18.72
C CYS A 342 11.98 -7.88 18.37
N THR A 343 11.55 -7.33 17.24
CA THR A 343 11.95 -5.99 16.80
C THR A 343 11.43 -4.92 17.76
N ALA A 344 10.17 -4.99 18.19
CA ALA A 344 9.58 -4.06 19.15
C ALA A 344 10.26 -4.13 20.53
N PHE A 345 10.45 -5.34 21.07
CA PHE A 345 11.10 -5.56 22.37
C PHE A 345 12.60 -5.27 22.37
N SER A 346 13.24 -5.15 21.21
CA SER A 346 14.65 -4.77 21.12
C SER A 346 14.93 -3.32 21.54
N LYS A 347 13.91 -2.47 21.57
CA LYS A 347 14.02 -1.06 22.00
C LYS A 347 13.96 -0.92 23.53
N ILE A 348 13.36 -1.89 24.21
CA ILE A 348 13.21 -1.93 25.68
C ILE A 348 14.42 -2.61 26.30
#